data_AF-A0A1F8PEC8-F1
#
_entry.id   AF-A0A1F8PEC8-F1
#
_cell.length_a   1.000
_cell.length_b   1.000
_cell.length_c   1.000
_cell.angle_alpha   90.00
_cell.angle_beta   90.00
_cell.angle_gamma   90.00
#
_symmetry.space_group_name_H-M   'P 1'
#
loop_
_entity.id
_entity.type
_entity.pdbx_description
1 polymer ?
#
loop_
_entity_poly.entity_id
_entity_poly.type
_entity_poly.pdbx_seq_one_letter_code
_entity_poly.pdbx_strand_id
1 'polypeptide(L)'
;MRRRQLSADELDMVMRLRQTGASWLKIQHETGIDRRTAMRAYERWERSRSIEELKNARIQVAATEFRNHLDSLTELAGSLVANLDVPSSLAEMEKNAEQFFFSLLEQDLLKRRISPGTGGDIYMMGDTQAFHTVDVLSNRRQQELLFYSLKVHTREEVQWEDILDKRWKEAKNNCSRLAPRLKKEAAEVVNNYLSQERPNLLPSIKDASRENDPMKQIVEVLLKELWRAIRLDKLDEEDSWFKTLLRGTGTPQEIVVKSRSGDETVFTFFGDSYKSLADKMTQICNLTANNLRKGDTAHKLHDEVSVMKKAAGELREMLNPIKLRPLILRTRCDLCPA
;
A
#
# COMPACT_ATOMS: atom_id res chain seq x y z
N MET A 1 -53.62 39.87 21.47
CA MET A 1 -54.24 38.72 22.17
C MET A 1 -53.20 37.61 22.32
N ARG A 2 -52.88 37.21 23.57
CA ARG A 2 -51.97 36.08 23.85
C ARG A 2 -52.63 34.78 23.37
N ARG A 3 -51.91 33.99 22.57
CA ARG A 3 -52.40 32.71 22.04
C ARG A 3 -52.36 31.67 23.17
N ARG A 4 -53.49 31.00 23.46
CA ARG A 4 -53.53 29.87 24.40
C ARG A 4 -52.68 28.73 23.84
N GLN A 5 -51.69 28.29 24.61
CA GLN A 5 -50.99 27.02 24.37
C GLN A 5 -51.77 25.92 25.10
N LEU A 6 -51.87 24.74 24.48
CA LEU A 6 -52.48 23.57 25.11
C LEU A 6 -51.50 22.99 26.14
N SER A 7 -52.03 22.41 27.21
CA SER A 7 -51.21 21.59 28.12
C SER A 7 -50.76 20.31 27.42
N ALA A 8 -49.77 19.61 28.00
CA ALA A 8 -49.26 18.35 27.44
C ALA A 8 -50.39 17.29 27.34
N ASP A 9 -51.23 17.20 28.37
CA ASP A 9 -52.36 16.25 28.41
C ASP A 9 -53.46 16.58 27.38
N GLU A 10 -53.75 17.89 27.20
CA GLU A 10 -54.69 18.38 26.18
C GLU A 10 -54.19 18.06 24.75
N LEU A 11 -52.89 18.25 24.50
CA LEU A 11 -52.28 17.94 23.21
C LEU A 11 -52.27 16.44 22.93
N ASP A 12 -51.96 15.60 23.92
CA ASP A 12 -51.92 14.15 23.80
C ASP A 12 -53.32 13.56 23.50
N MET A 13 -54.37 14.12 24.10
CA MET A 13 -55.75 13.73 23.81
C MET A 13 -56.18 14.15 22.39
N VAL A 14 -55.80 15.35 21.93
CA VAL A 14 -56.00 15.78 20.54
C VAL A 14 -55.26 14.89 19.55
N MET A 15 -54.01 14.49 19.87
CA MET A 15 -53.20 13.59 19.04
C MET A 15 -53.85 12.21 18.90
N ARG A 16 -54.25 11.57 20.01
CA ARG A 16 -54.91 10.26 20.00
C ARG A 16 -56.18 10.27 19.15
N LEU A 17 -57.05 11.24 19.38
CA LEU A 17 -58.29 11.37 18.61
C LEU A 17 -58.02 11.59 17.12
N ARG A 18 -57.01 12.42 16.79
CA ARG A 18 -56.67 12.68 15.39
C ARG A 18 -56.06 11.45 14.70
N GLN A 19 -55.21 10.70 15.38
CA GLN A 19 -54.61 9.45 14.86
C GLN A 19 -55.65 8.33 14.65
N THR A 20 -56.72 8.30 15.45
CA THR A 20 -57.87 7.39 15.24
C THR A 20 -58.84 7.83 14.13
N GLY A 21 -58.51 8.90 13.39
CA GLY A 21 -59.32 9.39 12.28
C GLY A 21 -60.49 10.32 12.65
N ALA A 22 -60.56 10.80 13.90
CA ALA A 22 -61.63 11.71 14.32
C ALA A 22 -61.60 13.03 13.53
N SER A 23 -62.79 13.55 13.21
CA SER A 23 -62.94 14.87 12.58
C SER A 23 -62.65 15.97 13.60
N TRP A 24 -62.20 17.15 13.13
CA TRP A 24 -61.90 18.28 14.03
C TRP A 24 -63.12 18.76 14.85
N LEU A 25 -64.32 18.61 14.30
CA LEU A 25 -65.57 18.90 15.02
C LEU A 25 -65.79 17.91 16.16
N LYS A 26 -65.50 16.62 15.94
CA LYS A 26 -65.56 15.59 16.97
C LYS A 26 -64.51 15.83 18.07
N ILE A 27 -63.29 16.18 17.68
CA ILE A 27 -62.22 16.54 18.62
C ILE A 27 -62.62 17.72 19.50
N GLN A 28 -63.24 18.76 18.93
CA GLN A 28 -63.76 19.89 19.69
C GLN A 28 -64.86 19.48 20.69
N HIS A 29 -65.77 18.59 20.28
CA HIS A 29 -66.85 18.12 21.14
C HIS A 29 -66.34 17.24 22.29
N GLU A 30 -65.31 16.43 22.06
CA GLU A 30 -64.77 15.50 23.07
C GLU A 30 -63.76 16.15 24.02
N THR A 31 -63.00 17.15 23.56
CA THR A 31 -61.95 17.80 24.37
C THR A 31 -62.35 19.18 24.90
N GLY A 32 -63.42 19.78 24.38
CA GLY A 32 -63.80 21.17 24.67
C GLY A 32 -62.82 22.21 24.11
N ILE A 33 -61.80 21.80 23.35
CA ILE A 33 -60.80 22.68 22.75
C ILE A 33 -61.33 23.17 21.41
N ASP A 34 -61.31 24.50 21.20
CA ASP A 34 -61.69 25.09 19.92
C ASP A 34 -60.92 24.47 18.75
N ARG A 35 -61.65 24.14 17.67
CA ARG A 35 -61.11 23.47 16.47
C ARG A 35 -59.86 24.14 15.93
N ARG A 36 -59.81 25.48 15.85
CA ARG A 36 -58.63 26.18 15.28
C ARG A 36 -57.42 26.07 16.21
N THR A 37 -57.65 25.98 17.51
CA THR A 37 -56.60 25.82 18.52
C THR A 37 -56.05 24.40 18.50
N ALA A 38 -56.91 23.38 18.48
CA ALA A 38 -56.54 21.96 18.35
C ALA A 38 -55.78 21.68 17.05
N MET A 39 -56.30 22.17 15.91
CA MET A 39 -55.67 21.97 14.59
C MET A 39 -54.26 22.56 14.53
N ARG A 40 -54.08 23.82 14.98
CA ARG A 40 -52.75 24.46 14.99
C ARG A 40 -51.78 23.85 15.99
N ALA A 41 -52.26 23.25 17.07
CA ALA A 41 -51.41 22.57 18.03
C ALA A 41 -50.95 21.22 17.47
N TYR A 42 -51.87 20.46 16.86
CA TYR A 42 -51.56 19.23 16.15
C TYR A 42 -50.59 19.46 14.97
N GLU A 43 -50.85 20.44 14.10
CA GLU A 43 -49.94 20.79 13.00
C GLU A 43 -48.55 21.20 13.49
N ARG A 44 -48.46 21.92 14.63
CA ARG A 44 -47.18 22.26 15.25
C ARG A 44 -46.45 21.04 15.79
N TRP A 45 -47.17 20.13 16.44
CA TRP A 45 -46.62 18.86 16.90
C TRP A 45 -46.13 18.01 15.72
N GLU A 46 -46.93 17.86 14.67
CA GLU A 46 -46.59 17.09 13.47
C GLU A 46 -45.35 17.68 12.76
N ARG A 47 -45.28 19.01 12.63
CA ARG A 47 -44.06 19.69 12.15
C ARG A 47 -42.86 19.46 13.06
N SER A 48 -43.03 19.50 14.39
CA SER A 48 -41.92 19.25 15.32
C SER A 48 -41.40 17.82 15.24
N ARG A 49 -42.29 16.84 15.02
CA ARG A 49 -41.92 15.44 14.80
C ARG A 49 -41.15 15.26 13.49
N SER A 50 -41.63 15.86 12.40
CA SER A 50 -40.91 15.84 11.11
C SER A 50 -39.53 16.48 11.18
N ILE A 51 -39.38 17.57 11.96
CA ILE A 51 -38.07 18.18 12.22
C ILE A 51 -37.14 17.24 13.00
N GLU A 52 -37.65 16.53 14.01
CA GLU A 52 -36.84 15.58 14.77
C GLU A 52 -36.48 14.34 13.93
N GLU A 53 -37.37 13.86 13.06
CA GLU A 53 -37.10 12.80 12.09
C GLU A 53 -36.00 13.22 11.10
N LEU A 54 -36.05 14.44 10.56
CA LEU A 54 -35.00 15.01 9.71
C LEU A 54 -33.67 15.16 10.45
N LYS A 55 -33.71 15.58 11.72
CA LYS A 55 -32.51 15.71 12.57
C LYS A 55 -31.88 14.34 12.83
N ASN A 56 -32.68 13.32 13.15
CA ASN A 56 -32.21 11.95 13.31
C ASN A 56 -31.62 11.40 12.00
N ALA A 57 -32.26 11.66 10.85
CA ALA A 57 -31.73 11.28 9.55
C ALA A 57 -30.36 11.95 9.28
N ARG A 58 -30.22 13.25 9.58
CA ARG A 58 -28.94 13.96 9.46
C ARG A 58 -27.86 13.38 10.37
N ILE A 59 -28.19 13.01 11.61
CA ILE A 59 -27.26 12.36 12.53
C ILE A 59 -26.81 11.01 11.97
N GLN A 60 -27.72 10.21 11.41
CA GLN A 60 -27.38 8.91 10.81
C GLN A 60 -26.49 9.05 9.58
N VAL A 61 -26.76 10.03 8.71
CA VAL A 61 -25.91 10.34 7.56
C VAL A 61 -24.53 10.79 8.03
N ALA A 62 -24.44 11.74 8.96
CA ALA A 62 -23.15 12.20 9.49
C ALA A 62 -22.36 11.05 10.15
N ALA A 63 -23.01 10.18 10.91
CA ALA A 63 -22.38 9.01 11.51
C ALA A 63 -21.88 8.00 10.47
N THR A 64 -22.62 7.82 9.38
CA THR A 64 -22.24 6.94 8.27
C THR A 64 -21.04 7.51 7.52
N GLU A 65 -21.08 8.80 7.17
CA GLU A 65 -19.97 9.48 6.51
C GLU A 65 -18.71 9.50 7.38
N PHE A 66 -18.86 9.68 8.70
CA PHE A 66 -17.72 9.63 9.61
C PHE A 66 -17.10 8.23 9.65
N ARG A 67 -17.93 7.18 9.66
CA ARG A 67 -17.45 5.79 9.57
C ARG A 67 -16.69 5.55 8.27
N ASN A 68 -17.24 5.98 7.14
CA ASN A 68 -16.60 5.86 5.83
C ASN A 68 -15.25 6.59 5.80
N HIS A 69 -15.16 7.78 6.41
CA HIS A 69 -13.92 8.53 6.55
C HIS A 69 -12.88 7.77 7.38
N LEU A 70 -13.28 7.25 8.56
CA LEU A 70 -12.43 6.46 9.43
C LEU A 70 -11.90 5.20 8.73
N ASP A 71 -12.76 4.48 8.01
CA ASP A 71 -12.36 3.29 7.26
C ASP A 71 -11.41 3.67 6.11
N SER A 72 -11.68 4.76 5.39
CA SER A 72 -10.79 5.27 4.33
C SER A 72 -9.39 5.64 4.82
N LEU A 73 -9.30 6.25 6.00
CA LEU A 73 -8.02 6.58 6.65
C LEU A 73 -7.29 5.33 7.14
N THR A 74 -8.03 4.37 7.70
CA THR A 74 -7.46 3.10 8.17
C THR A 74 -6.92 2.28 7.00
N GLU A 75 -7.66 2.20 5.90
CA GLU A 75 -7.25 1.55 4.66
C GLU A 75 -6.02 2.25 4.05
N LEU A 76 -6.02 3.58 3.98
CA LEU A 76 -4.87 4.35 3.50
C LEU A 76 -3.62 4.07 4.34
N ALA A 77 -3.75 4.09 5.65
CA ALA A 77 -2.65 3.81 6.57
C ALA A 77 -2.11 2.40 6.38
N GLY A 78 -3.00 1.40 6.23
CA GLY A 78 -2.63 0.01 5.93
C GLY A 78 -1.89 -0.13 4.60
N SER A 79 -2.43 0.46 3.52
CA SER A 79 -1.78 0.49 2.21
C SER A 79 -0.43 1.18 2.27
N LEU A 80 -0.31 2.31 2.98
CA LEU A 80 0.96 3.01 3.13
C LEU A 80 2.01 2.11 3.78
N VAL A 81 1.76 1.56 4.97
CA VAL A 81 2.76 0.78 5.71
C VAL A 81 3.09 -0.56 5.06
N ALA A 82 2.18 -1.12 4.26
CA ALA A 82 2.44 -2.33 3.49
C ALA A 82 3.38 -2.09 2.30
N ASN A 83 3.40 -0.86 1.76
CA ASN A 83 4.23 -0.51 0.60
C ASN A 83 5.54 0.17 0.99
N LEU A 84 5.68 0.72 2.21
CA LEU A 84 6.95 1.29 2.68
C LEU A 84 8.06 0.25 2.93
N ASP A 85 7.75 -1.05 2.86
CA ASP A 85 8.74 -2.12 2.93
C ASP A 85 9.74 -2.08 1.76
N VAL A 86 10.91 -2.67 1.98
CA VAL A 86 11.98 -2.70 0.99
C VAL A 86 11.62 -3.68 -0.15
N PRO A 87 11.52 -3.20 -1.40
CA PRO A 87 11.00 -3.97 -2.53
C PRO A 87 11.91 -5.15 -2.88
N SER A 88 11.33 -6.19 -3.51
CA SER A 88 12.07 -7.39 -3.87
C SER A 88 13.11 -7.20 -4.95
N SER A 89 12.92 -6.21 -5.83
CA SER A 89 13.83 -5.93 -6.93
C SER A 89 14.64 -4.67 -6.68
N LEU A 90 15.94 -4.72 -7.02
CA LEU A 90 16.81 -3.54 -7.01
C LEU A 90 16.35 -2.48 -8.02
N ALA A 91 15.68 -2.88 -9.11
CA ALA A 91 15.17 -1.94 -10.11
C ALA A 91 14.10 -1.00 -9.53
N GLU A 92 13.29 -1.47 -8.59
CA GLU A 92 12.30 -0.65 -7.89
C GLU A 92 12.95 0.38 -6.94
N MET A 93 14.23 0.18 -6.62
CA MET A 93 15.02 1.16 -5.85
C MET A 93 15.50 2.34 -6.67
N GLU A 94 15.48 2.28 -8.01
CA GLU A 94 15.92 3.38 -8.88
C GLU A 94 14.94 4.55 -8.89
N LYS A 95 13.68 4.31 -8.49
CA LYS A 95 12.71 5.38 -8.26
C LYS A 95 13.02 6.11 -6.95
N ASN A 96 13.07 7.43 -7.03
CA ASN A 96 13.19 8.26 -5.84
C ASN A 96 11.90 8.20 -4.99
N ALA A 97 11.94 8.77 -3.79
CA ALA A 97 10.83 8.70 -2.84
C ALA A 97 9.53 9.30 -3.41
N GLU A 98 9.59 10.45 -4.09
CA GLU A 98 8.41 11.11 -4.65
C GLU A 98 7.80 10.32 -5.81
N GLN A 99 8.62 9.76 -6.70
CA GLN A 99 8.17 8.87 -7.77
C GLN A 99 7.56 7.57 -7.23
N PHE A 100 8.12 7.06 -6.12
CA PHE A 100 7.57 5.92 -5.42
C PHE A 100 6.19 6.26 -4.83
N PHE A 101 6.07 7.38 -4.09
CA PHE A 101 4.80 7.83 -3.52
C PHE A 101 3.75 8.09 -4.59
N PHE A 102 4.16 8.70 -5.70
CA PHE A 102 3.30 8.88 -6.87
C PHE A 102 2.76 7.54 -7.39
N SER A 103 3.65 6.55 -7.58
CA SER A 103 3.26 5.20 -8.01
C SER A 103 2.36 4.50 -6.98
N LEU A 104 2.62 4.68 -5.69
CA LEU A 104 1.86 4.08 -4.59
C LEU A 104 0.43 4.62 -4.57
N LEU A 105 0.27 5.93 -4.64
CA LEU A 105 -1.03 6.57 -4.65
C LEU A 105 -1.83 6.11 -5.87
N GLU A 106 -1.21 6.01 -7.05
CA GLU A 106 -1.86 5.47 -8.26
C GLU A 106 -2.24 3.99 -8.15
N GLN A 107 -1.42 3.15 -7.51
CA GLN A 107 -1.73 1.73 -7.32
C GLN A 107 -2.86 1.49 -6.30
N ASP A 108 -2.96 2.31 -5.25
CA ASP A 108 -4.09 2.25 -4.30
C ASP A 108 -5.42 2.63 -5.00
N LEU A 109 -5.38 3.50 -6.02
CA LEU A 109 -6.55 3.81 -6.86
C LEU A 109 -7.12 2.58 -7.58
N LEU A 110 -6.27 1.62 -7.92
CA LEU A 110 -6.69 0.40 -8.61
C LEU A 110 -7.28 -0.61 -7.63
N LYS A 111 -6.74 -0.72 -6.41
CA LYS A 111 -7.21 -1.71 -5.42
C LYS A 111 -8.54 -1.33 -4.78
N ARG A 112 -8.78 -0.05 -4.46
CA ARG A 112 -10.07 0.41 -3.89
C ARG A 112 -11.26 0.23 -4.83
N ARG A 113 -11.03 0.19 -6.15
CA ARG A 113 -12.10 -0.05 -7.13
C ARG A 113 -12.42 -1.51 -7.38
N ILE A 114 -11.50 -2.42 -7.06
CA ILE A 114 -11.66 -3.85 -7.35
C ILE A 114 -12.26 -4.62 -6.16
N SER A 115 -12.37 -4.02 -4.98
CA SER A 115 -13.13 -4.63 -3.88
C SER A 115 -14.60 -4.78 -4.29
N PRO A 116 -15.09 -6.01 -4.55
CA PRO A 116 -16.50 -6.21 -4.83
C PRO A 116 -17.21 -5.97 -3.51
N GLY A 117 -18.04 -4.94 -3.46
CA GLY A 117 -18.93 -4.68 -2.33
C GLY A 117 -19.59 -5.98 -1.90
N THR A 118 -19.16 -6.49 -0.74
CA THR A 118 -19.78 -7.64 -0.11
C THR A 118 -21.10 -7.14 0.46
N GLY A 119 -22.21 -7.51 -0.19
CA GLY A 119 -23.56 -7.33 0.38
C GLY A 119 -24.53 -6.44 -0.41
N GLY A 120 -24.57 -6.57 -1.74
CA GLY A 120 -25.71 -6.08 -2.54
C GLY A 120 -26.25 -7.22 -3.38
N ASP A 121 -27.47 -7.66 -3.07
CA ASP A 121 -28.15 -8.79 -3.70
C ASP A 121 -28.09 -8.77 -5.23
N ILE A 122 -27.75 -9.93 -5.77
CA ILE A 122 -27.68 -10.26 -7.20
C ILE A 122 -29.11 -10.34 -7.74
N TYR A 123 -29.80 -9.21 -7.91
CA TYR A 123 -30.99 -9.09 -8.75
C TYR A 123 -31.20 -7.63 -9.17
N MET A 124 -30.35 -7.11 -10.07
CA MET A 124 -30.73 -6.03 -10.98
C MET A 124 -30.14 -6.34 -12.36
N MET A 125 -30.98 -6.88 -13.22
CA MET A 125 -30.80 -6.83 -14.67
C MET A 125 -30.97 -5.39 -15.14
N GLY A 126 -30.08 -4.94 -16.03
CA GLY A 126 -30.29 -3.75 -16.85
C GLY A 126 -29.67 -2.48 -16.28
N ASP A 127 -28.38 -2.29 -16.52
CA ASP A 127 -27.89 -1.19 -17.35
C ASP A 127 -26.37 -1.24 -17.39
N THR A 128 -25.82 -0.95 -18.57
CA THR A 128 -24.40 -0.74 -18.83
C THR A 128 -23.75 0.00 -17.67
N GLN A 129 -22.96 -0.73 -16.89
CA GLN A 129 -22.08 -0.20 -15.87
C GLN A 129 -21.08 0.68 -16.62
N ALA A 130 -21.42 1.96 -16.75
CA ALA A 130 -20.51 2.97 -17.26
C ALA A 130 -19.28 2.88 -16.37
N PHE A 131 -18.19 2.34 -16.91
CA PHE A 131 -16.89 2.49 -16.31
C PHE A 131 -16.69 4.00 -16.22
N HIS A 132 -17.01 4.59 -15.07
CA HIS A 132 -16.67 5.97 -14.80
C HIS A 132 -15.15 6.04 -15.03
N THR A 133 -14.77 6.67 -16.13
CA THR A 133 -13.44 7.20 -16.35
C THR A 133 -13.27 8.28 -15.30
N VAL A 134 -13.05 7.87 -14.06
CA VAL A 134 -12.75 8.82 -13.00
C VAL A 134 -11.45 9.46 -13.40
N ASP A 135 -11.50 10.77 -13.53
CA ASP A 135 -10.35 11.60 -13.78
C ASP A 135 -9.24 11.24 -12.79
N VAL A 136 -8.10 10.82 -13.34
CA VAL A 136 -6.92 10.39 -12.57
C VAL A 136 -6.44 11.55 -11.68
N LEU A 137 -6.57 12.80 -12.14
CA LEU A 137 -6.17 13.99 -11.39
C LEU A 137 -7.10 14.26 -10.19
N SER A 138 -8.41 14.18 -10.39
CA SER A 138 -9.40 14.33 -9.30
C SER A 138 -9.18 13.29 -8.19
N ASN A 139 -8.97 12.03 -8.56
CA ASN A 139 -8.69 10.94 -7.61
C ASN A 139 -7.36 11.13 -6.86
N ARG A 140 -6.31 11.57 -7.56
CA ARG A 140 -5.02 11.87 -6.94
C ARG A 140 -5.19 12.92 -5.84
N ARG A 141 -5.89 14.02 -6.16
CA ARG A 141 -6.15 15.09 -5.20
C ARG A 141 -6.91 14.57 -3.97
N GLN A 142 -7.87 13.66 -4.17
CA GLN A 142 -8.58 13.03 -3.07
C GLN A 142 -7.65 12.21 -2.16
N GLN A 143 -6.74 11.42 -2.73
CA GLN A 143 -5.78 10.64 -1.94
C GLN A 143 -4.77 11.53 -1.20
N GLU A 144 -4.30 12.61 -1.83
CA GLU A 144 -3.45 13.61 -1.17
C GLU A 144 -4.17 14.27 0.03
N LEU A 145 -5.45 14.60 -0.14
CA LEU A 145 -6.30 15.13 0.93
C LEU A 145 -6.52 14.10 2.05
N LEU A 146 -6.76 12.83 1.73
CA LEU A 146 -6.88 11.77 2.74
C LEU A 146 -5.57 11.56 3.50
N PHE A 147 -4.43 11.62 2.82
CA PHE A 147 -3.12 11.54 3.47
C PHE A 147 -2.87 12.73 4.39
N TYR A 148 -3.27 13.94 3.98
CA TYR A 148 -3.24 15.10 4.84
C TYR A 148 -4.13 14.94 6.07
N SER A 149 -5.37 14.46 5.91
CA SER A 149 -6.26 14.15 7.02
C SER A 149 -5.66 13.12 7.97
N LEU A 150 -5.01 12.07 7.45
CA LEU A 150 -4.31 11.09 8.28
C LEU A 150 -3.23 11.76 9.12
N LYS A 151 -2.42 12.64 8.54
CA LYS A 151 -1.41 13.41 9.28
C LYS A 151 -2.03 14.29 10.36
N VAL A 152 -3.14 14.96 10.08
CA VAL A 152 -3.85 15.80 11.07
C VAL A 152 -4.36 14.95 12.25
N HIS A 153 -5.01 13.81 11.98
CA HIS A 153 -5.54 12.92 13.02
C HIS A 153 -4.45 12.27 13.88
N THR A 154 -3.21 12.22 13.39
CA THR A 154 -2.08 11.54 14.05
C THR A 154 -0.97 12.51 14.48
N ARG A 155 -1.19 13.82 14.38
CA ARG A 155 -0.17 14.86 14.56
C ARG A 155 0.61 14.76 15.88
N GLU A 156 -0.06 14.39 16.97
CA GLU A 156 0.55 14.31 18.31
C GLU A 156 1.26 12.97 18.57
N GLU A 157 0.95 11.94 17.79
CA GLU A 157 1.36 10.55 18.05
C GLU A 157 2.37 10.03 17.01
N VAL A 158 2.34 10.57 15.79
CA VAL A 158 3.19 10.15 14.67
C VAL A 158 4.12 11.30 14.28
N GLN A 159 5.42 11.05 14.38
CA GLN A 159 6.47 12.00 13.97
C GLN A 159 6.71 11.91 12.46
N TRP A 160 5.75 12.38 11.66
CA TRP A 160 5.79 12.26 10.20
C TRP A 160 7.04 12.86 9.57
N GLU A 161 7.43 14.06 10.01
CA GLU A 161 8.57 14.78 9.43
C GLU A 161 9.89 14.05 9.70
N ASP A 162 10.04 13.46 10.89
CA ASP A 162 11.26 12.73 11.25
C ASP A 162 11.30 11.34 10.59
N ILE A 163 10.26 10.53 10.79
CA ILE A 163 10.28 9.12 10.40
C ILE A 163 10.09 8.99 8.89
N LEU A 164 9.09 9.67 8.32
CA LEU A 164 8.80 9.54 6.90
C LEU A 164 9.72 10.42 6.06
N ASP A 165 9.74 11.74 6.31
CA ASP A 165 10.43 12.67 5.40
C ASP A 165 11.95 12.65 5.57
N LYS A 166 12.48 12.70 6.80
CA LYS A 166 13.94 12.70 7.03
C LYS A 166 14.57 11.32 6.97
N ARG A 167 13.94 10.29 7.54
CA ARG A 167 14.58 8.96 7.60
C ARG A 167 14.23 8.12 6.38
N TRP A 168 12.95 7.82 6.15
CA TRP A 168 12.55 6.89 5.10
C TRP A 168 12.76 7.48 3.68
N LYS A 169 12.28 8.70 3.41
CA LYS A 169 12.39 9.31 2.08
C LYS A 169 13.83 9.64 1.71
N GLU A 170 14.62 10.15 2.66
CA GLU A 170 16.04 10.42 2.42
C GLU A 170 16.78 9.12 2.09
N ALA A 171 16.59 8.06 2.88
CA ALA A 171 17.22 6.78 2.62
C ALA A 171 16.81 6.17 1.26
N LYS A 172 15.52 6.29 0.91
CA LYS A 172 15.02 5.89 -0.42
C LYS A 172 15.67 6.69 -1.55
N ASN A 173 15.84 8.00 -1.39
CA ASN A 173 16.54 8.87 -2.35
C ASN A 173 18.04 8.58 -2.43
N ASN A 174 18.66 8.13 -1.33
CA ASN A 174 20.04 7.69 -1.31
C ASN A 174 20.17 6.38 -2.10
N CYS A 175 19.29 5.41 -1.84
CA CYS A 175 19.22 4.16 -2.58
C CYS A 175 19.01 4.37 -4.09
N SER A 176 18.15 5.32 -4.50
CA SER A 176 17.91 5.59 -5.93
C SER A 176 19.14 6.14 -6.66
N ARG A 177 20.08 6.75 -5.93
CA ARG A 177 21.37 7.20 -6.46
C ARG A 177 22.42 6.10 -6.44
N LEU A 178 22.39 5.23 -5.43
CA LEU A 178 23.35 4.14 -5.24
C LEU A 178 23.07 2.94 -6.15
N ALA A 179 21.80 2.59 -6.38
CA ALA A 179 21.44 1.41 -7.17
C ALA A 179 22.01 1.44 -8.61
N PRO A 180 21.89 2.54 -9.39
CA PRO A 180 22.52 2.62 -10.72
C PRO A 180 24.05 2.59 -10.67
N ARG A 181 24.67 3.08 -9.58
CA ARG A 181 26.13 3.02 -9.40
C ARG A 181 26.58 1.58 -9.17
N LEU A 182 25.88 0.85 -8.31
CA LEU A 182 26.14 -0.56 -8.06
C LEU A 182 26.01 -1.41 -9.32
N LYS A 183 25.01 -1.12 -10.17
CA LYS A 183 24.85 -1.77 -11.48
C LYS A 183 26.08 -1.57 -12.38
N LYS A 184 26.61 -0.34 -12.44
CA LYS A 184 27.81 -0.02 -13.21
C LYS A 184 29.05 -0.69 -12.66
N GLU A 185 29.27 -0.61 -11.35
CA GLU A 185 30.37 -1.28 -10.65
C GLU A 185 30.33 -2.79 -10.88
N ALA A 186 29.15 -3.43 -10.79
CA ALA A 186 29.00 -4.85 -11.09
C ALA A 186 29.43 -5.20 -12.51
N ALA A 187 28.98 -4.42 -13.51
CA ALA A 187 29.37 -4.63 -14.91
C ALA A 187 30.89 -4.46 -15.11
N GLU A 188 31.49 -3.44 -14.50
CA GLU A 188 32.93 -3.18 -14.57
C GLU A 188 33.76 -4.30 -13.94
N VAL A 189 33.39 -4.76 -12.74
CA VAL A 189 34.09 -5.83 -12.03
C VAL A 189 33.99 -7.15 -12.79
N VAL A 190 32.79 -7.50 -13.29
CA VAL A 190 32.60 -8.69 -14.14
C VAL A 190 33.48 -8.59 -15.39
N ASN A 191 33.47 -7.44 -16.08
CA ASN A 191 34.27 -7.24 -17.28
C ASN A 191 35.77 -7.37 -17.01
N ASN A 192 36.25 -6.84 -15.88
CA ASN A 192 37.65 -6.91 -15.49
C ASN A 192 38.09 -8.36 -15.25
N TYR A 193 37.31 -9.15 -14.51
CA TYR A 193 37.62 -10.57 -14.28
C TYR A 193 37.55 -11.38 -15.57
N LEU A 194 36.55 -11.14 -16.43
CA LEU A 194 36.45 -11.84 -17.72
C LEU A 194 37.57 -11.46 -18.69
N SER A 195 38.03 -10.21 -18.69
CA SER A 195 39.11 -9.72 -19.56
C SER A 195 40.50 -10.18 -19.11
N GLN A 196 40.69 -10.43 -17.81
CA GLN A 196 41.92 -11.03 -17.27
C GLN A 196 42.04 -12.51 -17.62
N GLU A 197 40.93 -13.15 -17.97
CA GLU A 197 40.89 -14.54 -18.35
C GLU A 197 41.24 -14.76 -19.83
N ARG A 198 41.38 -16.03 -20.23
CA ARG A 198 41.72 -16.38 -21.61
C ARG A 198 40.76 -15.71 -22.60
N PRO A 199 41.24 -15.16 -23.73
CA PRO A 199 40.41 -14.42 -24.69
C PRO A 199 39.23 -15.21 -25.26
N ASN A 200 39.29 -16.55 -25.19
CA ASN A 200 38.24 -17.44 -25.68
C ASN A 200 37.20 -17.84 -24.62
N LEU A 201 37.29 -17.34 -23.38
CA LEU A 201 36.39 -17.73 -22.29
C LEU A 201 34.93 -17.33 -22.59
N LEU A 202 34.68 -16.05 -22.92
CA LEU A 202 33.35 -15.54 -23.25
C LEU A 202 32.70 -16.25 -24.44
N PRO A 203 33.38 -16.42 -25.60
CA PRO A 203 32.87 -17.24 -26.70
C PRO A 203 32.54 -18.67 -26.27
N SER A 204 33.41 -19.31 -25.49
CA SER A 204 33.17 -20.68 -25.02
C SER A 204 31.94 -20.80 -24.12
N ILE A 205 31.69 -19.80 -23.26
CA ILE A 205 30.48 -19.76 -22.43
C ILE A 205 29.25 -19.56 -23.30
N LYS A 206 29.29 -18.62 -24.23
CA LYS A 206 28.20 -18.36 -25.17
C LYS A 206 27.79 -19.62 -25.93
N ASP A 207 28.77 -20.32 -26.50
CA ASP A 207 28.55 -21.54 -27.28
C ASP A 207 28.02 -22.69 -26.40
N ALA A 208 28.58 -22.84 -25.18
CA ALA A 208 28.27 -23.96 -24.30
C ALA A 208 26.96 -23.78 -23.52
N SER A 209 26.63 -22.56 -23.12
CA SER A 209 25.42 -22.24 -22.34
C SER A 209 24.22 -21.85 -23.21
N ARG A 210 24.44 -21.55 -24.50
CA ARG A 210 23.46 -20.99 -25.44
C ARG A 210 22.91 -19.62 -25.01
N GLU A 211 23.59 -18.93 -24.10
CA GLU A 211 23.22 -17.58 -23.66
C GLU A 211 23.71 -16.53 -24.66
N ASN A 212 22.84 -15.59 -25.04
CA ASN A 212 23.16 -14.58 -26.06
C ASN A 212 24.14 -13.53 -25.55
N ASP A 213 23.99 -13.16 -24.28
CA ASP A 213 24.82 -12.17 -23.57
C ASP A 213 25.20 -12.72 -22.17
N PRO A 214 26.27 -13.55 -22.11
CA PRO A 214 26.73 -14.13 -20.85
C PRO A 214 27.10 -13.07 -19.80
N MET A 215 27.65 -11.93 -20.23
CA MET A 215 28.05 -10.87 -19.31
C MET A 215 26.84 -10.27 -18.60
N LYS A 216 25.80 -9.90 -19.37
CA LYS A 216 24.57 -9.35 -18.81
C LYS A 216 23.91 -10.34 -17.83
N GLN A 217 23.85 -11.62 -18.19
CA GLN A 217 23.27 -12.66 -17.33
C GLN A 217 23.99 -12.78 -15.99
N ILE A 218 25.34 -12.77 -15.99
CA ILE A 218 26.14 -12.80 -14.77
C ILE A 218 25.84 -11.57 -13.89
N VAL A 219 25.84 -10.37 -14.49
CA VAL A 219 25.59 -9.12 -13.76
C VAL A 219 24.19 -9.11 -13.16
N GLU A 220 23.17 -9.52 -13.91
CA GLU A 220 21.78 -9.55 -13.42
C GLU A 220 21.62 -10.50 -12.23
N VAL A 221 22.14 -11.73 -12.31
CA VAL A 221 22.03 -12.69 -11.21
C VAL A 221 22.85 -12.24 -9.99
N LEU A 222 24.05 -11.69 -10.20
CA LEU A 222 24.86 -11.12 -9.12
C LEU A 222 24.13 -10.01 -8.37
N LEU A 223 23.52 -9.08 -9.08
CA LEU A 223 22.80 -7.97 -8.47
C LEU A 223 21.56 -8.44 -7.70
N LYS A 224 20.85 -9.47 -8.20
CA LYS A 224 19.72 -10.07 -7.48
C LYS A 224 20.16 -10.70 -6.16
N GLU A 225 21.23 -11.48 -6.16
CA GLU A 225 21.75 -12.13 -4.95
C GLU A 225 22.33 -11.12 -3.96
N LEU A 226 23.06 -10.11 -4.46
CA LEU A 226 23.56 -9.01 -3.64
C LEU A 226 22.42 -8.24 -2.99
N TRP A 227 21.39 -7.88 -3.76
CA TRP A 227 20.21 -7.19 -3.24
C TRP A 227 19.45 -8.03 -2.22
N ARG A 228 19.34 -9.34 -2.44
CA ARG A 228 18.77 -10.26 -1.46
C ARG A 228 19.58 -10.27 -0.17
N ALA A 229 20.91 -10.36 -0.24
CA ALA A 229 21.77 -10.34 0.94
C ALA A 229 21.58 -9.03 1.73
N ILE A 230 21.53 -7.89 1.04
CA ILE A 230 21.25 -6.58 1.65
C ILE A 230 19.86 -6.58 2.33
N ARG A 231 18.82 -7.04 1.62
CA ARG A 231 17.46 -7.11 2.14
C ARG A 231 17.28 -8.06 3.30
N LEU A 232 18.10 -9.09 3.43
CA LEU A 232 18.02 -10.05 4.52
C LEU A 232 18.98 -9.73 5.67
N ASP A 233 19.73 -8.63 5.59
CA ASP A 233 20.76 -8.28 6.58
C ASP A 233 21.87 -9.34 6.68
N LYS A 234 22.29 -9.84 5.52
CA LYS A 234 23.24 -10.95 5.34
C LYS A 234 24.39 -10.59 4.42
N LEU A 235 24.68 -9.30 4.27
CA LEU A 235 25.74 -8.81 3.38
C LEU A 235 27.10 -9.36 3.80
N ASP A 236 27.36 -9.47 5.11
CA ASP A 236 28.66 -9.89 5.65
C ASP A 236 28.86 -11.41 5.78
N GLU A 237 27.88 -12.24 5.39
CA GLU A 237 28.03 -13.69 5.48
C GLU A 237 29.16 -14.20 4.55
N GLU A 238 30.13 -14.92 5.12
CA GLU A 238 31.36 -15.37 4.43
C GLU A 238 31.19 -16.54 3.45
N ASP A 239 29.99 -17.10 3.34
CA ASP A 239 29.74 -18.26 2.48
C ASP A 239 29.88 -17.96 0.98
N SER A 240 30.15 -19.00 0.18
CA SER A 240 30.13 -18.92 -1.29
C SER A 240 28.72 -18.58 -1.79
N TRP A 241 28.60 -17.54 -2.63
CA TRP A 241 27.32 -17.10 -3.19
C TRP A 241 26.89 -17.92 -4.40
N PHE A 242 27.82 -18.62 -5.04
CA PHE A 242 27.57 -19.44 -6.22
C PHE A 242 28.19 -20.82 -6.07
N LYS A 243 27.50 -21.84 -6.60
CA LYS A 243 27.95 -23.22 -6.59
C LYS A 243 27.67 -23.88 -7.95
N THR A 244 28.61 -24.73 -8.38
CA THR A 244 28.40 -25.66 -9.48
C THR A 244 27.66 -26.88 -8.96
N LEU A 245 26.55 -27.25 -9.59
CA LEU A 245 25.77 -28.45 -9.27
C LEU A 245 25.76 -29.38 -10.47
N LEU A 246 25.94 -30.68 -10.22
CA LEU A 246 25.79 -31.73 -11.24
C LEU A 246 24.41 -32.35 -11.09
N ARG A 247 23.65 -32.43 -12.20
CA ARG A 247 22.30 -33.00 -12.23
C ARG A 247 22.20 -34.07 -13.32
N GLY A 248 21.52 -35.16 -12.99
CA GLY A 248 21.27 -36.28 -13.90
C GLY A 248 22.15 -37.51 -13.63
N THR A 249 21.52 -38.64 -13.37
CA THR A 249 22.09 -39.99 -13.46
C THR A 249 21.52 -40.66 -14.70
N GLY A 250 22.35 -40.95 -15.72
CA GLY A 250 21.94 -41.73 -16.90
C GLY A 250 21.64 -40.96 -18.21
N THR A 251 21.84 -39.64 -18.25
CA THR A 251 21.75 -38.77 -19.45
C THR A 251 23.00 -37.87 -19.52
N PRO A 252 23.27 -37.13 -20.62
CA PRO A 252 24.38 -36.15 -20.63
C PRO A 252 24.29 -35.26 -19.40
N GLN A 253 25.37 -35.18 -18.62
CA GLN A 253 25.35 -34.54 -17.30
C GLN A 253 25.01 -33.06 -17.45
N GLU A 254 23.97 -32.61 -16.77
CA GLU A 254 23.60 -31.20 -16.71
C GLU A 254 24.44 -30.55 -15.61
N ILE A 255 25.19 -29.50 -15.95
CA ILE A 255 26.04 -28.76 -15.01
C ILE A 255 25.46 -27.37 -14.85
N VAL A 256 25.03 -27.02 -13.64
CA VAL A 256 24.33 -25.78 -13.37
C VAL A 256 25.16 -24.91 -12.44
N VAL A 257 25.43 -23.66 -12.84
CA VAL A 257 25.96 -22.63 -11.95
C VAL A 257 24.76 -21.94 -11.31
N LYS A 258 24.54 -22.18 -10.02
CA LYS A 258 23.41 -21.62 -9.28
C LYS A 258 23.86 -20.67 -8.19
N SER A 259 22.98 -19.74 -7.86
CA SER A 259 23.13 -18.96 -6.63
C SER A 259 22.93 -19.82 -5.39
N ARG A 260 23.44 -19.34 -4.25
CA ARG A 260 23.37 -20.01 -2.94
C ARG A 260 21.94 -20.24 -2.49
N SER A 261 21.04 -19.34 -2.84
CA SER A 261 19.62 -19.47 -2.54
C SER A 261 18.96 -20.63 -3.29
N GLY A 262 19.54 -21.06 -4.42
CA GLY A 262 18.96 -22.04 -5.32
C GLY A 262 17.87 -21.48 -6.25
N ASP A 263 17.48 -20.22 -6.05
CA ASP A 263 16.38 -19.56 -6.75
C ASP A 263 16.80 -19.05 -8.13
N GLU A 264 18.10 -18.73 -8.32
CA GLU A 264 18.60 -18.18 -9.57
C GLU A 264 19.63 -19.12 -10.22
N THR A 265 19.49 -19.29 -11.54
CA THR A 265 20.44 -20.04 -12.37
C THR A 265 21.23 -19.05 -13.22
N VAL A 266 22.55 -19.07 -13.09
CA VAL A 266 23.44 -18.24 -13.89
C VAL A 266 23.58 -18.85 -15.28
N PHE A 267 24.01 -20.12 -15.35
CA PHE A 267 24.18 -20.87 -16.59
C PHE A 267 23.86 -22.34 -16.40
N THR A 268 23.43 -22.98 -17.49
CA THR A 268 23.32 -24.43 -17.61
C THR A 268 24.21 -24.90 -18.77
N PHE A 269 25.03 -25.91 -18.51
CA PHE A 269 25.89 -26.56 -19.50
C PHE A 269 25.49 -28.03 -19.64
N PHE A 270 25.68 -28.60 -20.83
CA PHE A 270 25.32 -29.99 -21.14
C PHE A 270 26.56 -30.79 -21.54
N GLY A 271 26.93 -31.78 -20.72
CA GLY A 271 28.05 -32.68 -20.94
C GLY A 271 29.24 -32.42 -20.03
N ASP A 272 29.90 -33.50 -19.62
CA ASP A 272 30.98 -33.52 -18.62
C ASP A 272 32.20 -32.69 -19.04
N SER A 273 32.39 -32.49 -20.34
CA SER A 273 33.47 -31.67 -20.91
C SER A 273 33.41 -30.20 -20.50
N TYR A 274 32.24 -29.71 -20.07
CA TYR A 274 32.05 -28.32 -19.65
C TYR A 274 32.19 -28.10 -18.13
N LYS A 275 32.54 -29.13 -17.36
CA LYS A 275 32.69 -29.01 -15.90
C LYS A 275 33.73 -27.95 -15.51
N SER A 276 34.88 -27.97 -16.16
CA SER A 276 35.95 -26.99 -15.91
C SER A 276 35.53 -25.56 -16.25
N LEU A 277 34.70 -25.39 -17.28
CA LEU A 277 34.13 -24.11 -17.66
C LEU A 277 33.12 -23.61 -16.62
N ALA A 278 32.24 -24.48 -16.15
CA ALA A 278 31.26 -24.17 -15.11
C ALA A 278 31.92 -23.82 -13.78
N ASP A 279 32.92 -24.60 -13.33
CA ASP A 279 33.67 -24.33 -12.10
C ASP A 279 34.40 -22.99 -12.17
N LYS A 280 34.98 -22.67 -13.34
CA LYS A 280 35.60 -21.38 -13.58
C LYS A 280 34.61 -20.23 -13.53
N MET A 281 33.40 -20.42 -14.07
CA MET A 281 32.35 -19.41 -13.97
C MET A 281 31.86 -19.22 -12.55
N THR A 282 31.70 -20.29 -11.79
CA THR A 282 31.41 -20.22 -10.36
C THR A 282 32.49 -19.43 -9.61
N GLN A 283 33.76 -19.64 -9.94
CA GLN A 283 34.87 -18.87 -9.35
C GLN A 283 34.78 -17.39 -9.68
N ILE A 284 34.57 -17.01 -10.95
CA ILE A 284 34.44 -15.61 -11.38
C ILE A 284 33.25 -14.93 -10.69
N CYS A 285 32.10 -15.61 -10.62
CA CYS A 285 30.92 -15.10 -9.91
C CYS A 285 31.20 -14.86 -8.42
N ASN A 286 31.86 -15.81 -7.75
CA ASN A 286 32.21 -15.66 -6.33
C ASN A 286 33.26 -14.56 -6.09
N LEU A 287 34.27 -14.43 -6.95
CA LEU A 287 35.25 -13.35 -6.86
C LEU A 287 34.60 -11.98 -7.03
N THR A 288 33.70 -11.87 -8.01
CA THR A 288 32.94 -10.65 -8.28
C THR A 288 32.01 -10.30 -7.12
N ALA A 289 31.24 -11.27 -6.63
CA ALA A 289 30.36 -11.10 -5.47
C ALA A 289 31.15 -10.62 -4.25
N ASN A 290 32.29 -11.25 -3.95
CA ASN A 290 33.15 -10.86 -2.84
C ASN A 290 33.74 -9.46 -3.00
N ASN A 291 34.08 -9.05 -4.23
CA ASN A 291 34.56 -7.70 -4.52
C ASN A 291 33.45 -6.66 -4.29
N LEU A 292 32.27 -6.87 -4.88
CA LEU A 292 31.12 -5.97 -4.76
C LEU A 292 30.62 -5.87 -3.32
N ARG A 293 30.56 -6.99 -2.60
CA ARG A 293 30.18 -7.07 -1.20
C ARG A 293 31.07 -6.21 -0.32
N LYS A 294 32.39 -6.21 -0.58
CA LYS A 294 33.38 -5.38 0.13
C LYS A 294 33.39 -3.92 -0.34
N GLY A 295 32.66 -3.60 -1.41
CA GLY A 295 32.59 -2.26 -1.97
C GLY A 295 31.77 -1.31 -1.10
N ASP A 296 32.18 -0.04 -1.09
CA ASP A 296 31.49 1.03 -0.36
C ASP A 296 30.02 1.19 -0.78
N THR A 297 29.72 1.00 -2.06
CA THR A 297 28.37 1.20 -2.61
C THR A 297 27.39 0.16 -2.04
N ALA A 298 27.81 -1.10 -1.88
CA ALA A 298 26.98 -2.15 -1.30
C ALA A 298 26.69 -1.90 0.19
N HIS A 299 27.70 -1.49 0.96
CA HIS A 299 27.54 -1.14 2.38
C HIS A 299 26.64 0.08 2.58
N LYS A 300 26.87 1.16 1.82
CA LYS A 300 25.99 2.34 1.86
C LYS A 300 24.55 1.95 1.53
N LEU A 301 24.34 1.11 0.51
CA LEU A 301 23.00 0.66 0.16
C LEU A 301 22.37 -0.18 1.29
N HIS A 302 23.16 -1.00 1.98
CA HIS A 302 22.73 -1.78 3.14
C HIS A 302 22.34 -0.91 4.34
N ASP A 303 23.14 0.10 4.68
CA ASP A 303 22.84 1.07 5.73
C ASP A 303 21.51 1.79 5.47
N GLU A 304 21.31 2.30 4.25
CA GLU A 304 20.09 3.00 3.86
C GLU A 304 18.86 2.07 3.90
N VAL A 305 19.03 0.82 3.46
CA VAL A 305 17.98 -0.21 3.56
C VAL A 305 17.61 -0.50 5.01
N SER A 306 18.59 -0.52 5.92
CA SER A 306 18.37 -0.69 7.36
C SER A 306 17.58 0.50 7.94
N VAL A 307 17.95 1.73 7.58
CA VAL A 307 17.22 2.95 7.96
C VAL A 307 15.76 2.89 7.48
N MET A 308 15.53 2.52 6.21
CA MET A 308 14.20 2.37 5.65
C MET A 308 13.36 1.34 6.39
N LYS A 309 13.89 0.13 6.64
CA LYS A 309 13.19 -0.93 7.37
C LYS A 309 12.79 -0.48 8.77
N LYS A 310 13.71 0.19 9.47
CA LYS A 310 13.46 0.69 10.82
C LYS A 310 12.35 1.74 10.81
N ALA A 311 12.43 2.72 9.91
CA ALA A 311 11.39 3.75 9.78
C ALA A 311 10.02 3.17 9.38
N ALA A 312 9.99 2.20 8.45
CA ALA A 312 8.76 1.51 8.06
C ALA A 312 8.16 0.70 9.24
N GLY A 313 9.00 0.04 10.04
CA GLY A 313 8.57 -0.67 11.25
C GLY A 313 7.97 0.26 12.31
N GLU A 314 8.59 1.42 12.54
CA GLU A 314 8.06 2.44 13.46
C GLU A 314 6.71 2.99 12.96
N LEU A 315 6.60 3.34 11.67
CA LEU A 315 5.31 3.78 11.09
C LEU A 315 4.23 2.70 11.17
N ARG A 316 4.57 1.44 10.92
CA ARG A 316 3.64 0.31 11.04
C ARG A 316 3.06 0.18 12.45
N GLU A 317 3.90 0.37 13.46
CA GLU A 317 3.48 0.28 14.86
C GLU A 317 2.59 1.46 15.26
N MET A 318 2.94 2.68 14.82
CA MET A 318 2.16 3.88 15.15
C MET A 318 0.84 3.96 14.38
N LEU A 319 0.81 3.49 13.12
CA LEU A 319 -0.36 3.50 12.25
C LEU A 319 -1.17 2.20 12.33
N ASN A 320 -0.92 1.36 13.33
CA ASN A 320 -1.68 0.14 13.55
C ASN A 320 -3.19 0.48 13.71
N PRO A 321 -4.10 -0.19 12.98
CA PRO A 321 -5.54 0.09 13.04
C PRO A 321 -6.14 0.10 14.46
N ILE A 322 -5.61 -0.73 15.36
CA ILE A 322 -6.07 -0.83 16.76
C ILE A 322 -5.77 0.47 17.52
N LYS A 323 -4.65 1.12 17.23
CA LYS A 323 -4.25 2.41 17.83
C LYS A 323 -4.85 3.60 17.07
N LEU A 324 -4.88 3.51 15.75
CA LEU A 324 -5.30 4.57 14.86
C LEU A 324 -6.79 4.92 15.01
N ARG A 325 -7.67 3.91 15.10
CA ARG A 325 -9.12 4.15 15.19
C ARG A 325 -9.52 5.00 16.42
N PRO A 326 -9.06 4.68 17.65
CA PRO A 326 -9.29 5.56 18.81
C PRO A 326 -8.78 6.98 18.63
N LEU A 327 -7.64 7.18 17.94
CA LEU A 327 -7.07 8.51 17.70
C LEU A 327 -7.96 9.34 16.76
N ILE A 328 -8.40 8.75 15.65
CA ILE A 328 -9.30 9.39 14.69
C ILE A 328 -10.62 9.78 15.37
N LEU A 329 -11.16 8.92 16.24
CA LEU A 329 -12.41 9.19 16.98
C LEU A 329 -12.32 10.38 17.95
N ARG A 330 -11.11 10.73 18.41
CA ARG A 330 -10.87 11.80 19.39
C ARG A 330 -10.46 13.12 18.75
N THR A 331 -10.19 13.12 17.45
CA THR A 331 -9.68 14.28 16.71
C THR A 331 -10.63 14.60 15.55
N ARG A 332 -10.51 15.80 14.98
CA ARG A 332 -11.26 16.20 13.77
C ARG A 332 -10.29 16.79 12.75
N CYS A 333 -10.57 16.56 11.47
CA CYS A 333 -9.91 17.23 10.36
C CYS A 333 -10.96 17.92 9.47
N ASP A 334 -10.51 18.69 8.48
CA ASP A 334 -11.39 19.44 7.57
C ASP A 334 -12.29 18.54 6.68
N LEU A 335 -11.95 17.25 6.57
CA LEU A 335 -12.75 16.26 5.84
C LEU A 335 -13.71 15.49 6.75
N CYS A 336 -13.69 15.70 8.07
CA CYS A 336 -14.65 15.08 8.97
C CYS A 336 -16.05 15.70 8.76
N PRO A 337 -17.10 14.89 8.56
CA PRO A 337 -18.46 15.40 8.46
C PRO A 337 -18.88 16.08 9.77
N ALA A 338 -19.60 17.20 9.62
CA ALA A 338 -19.93 18.14 10.71
C ALA A 338 -20.89 17.57 11.75
#